data_AF-A0A957V7G5-F1
#
_entry.id   AF-A0A957V7G5-F1
#
_cell.length_a   1.000
_cell.length_b   1.000
_cell.length_c   1.000
_cell.angle_alpha   90.00
_cell.angle_beta   90.00
_cell.angle_gamma   90.00
#
_symmetry.space_group_name_H-M   'P 1'
#
loop_
_entity.id
_entity.type
_entity.pdbx_description
1 polymer ?
#
loop_
_entity_poly.entity_id
_entity_poly.type
_entity_poly.pdbx_seq_one_letter_code
_entity_poly.pdbx_strand_id
1 'polypeptide(L)' 'MMIDETQLPPRQYIRILYAKGEAVKFISHHDEFRLWERALRRADLPLLYKQGFNPQPHM' A
#
# COMPACT_ATOMS: atom_id res chain seq x y z
N MET A 1 -9.13 22.88 25.36
CA MET A 1 -9.58 22.65 23.97
C MET A 1 -9.01 21.30 23.59
N MET A 2 -9.86 20.29 23.69
CA MET A 2 -9.51 18.86 23.63
C MET A 2 -9.30 18.49 22.16
N ILE A 3 -8.12 17.98 21.83
CA ILE A 3 -7.91 17.29 20.57
C ILE A 3 -8.69 15.97 20.63
N ASP A 4 -9.67 15.85 19.77
CA ASP A 4 -10.50 14.67 19.58
C ASP A 4 -9.62 13.51 19.08
N GLU A 5 -9.23 12.61 19.98
CA GLU A 5 -8.45 11.39 19.68
C GLU A 5 -9.26 10.34 18.89
N THR A 6 -10.52 10.63 18.53
CA THR A 6 -11.50 9.64 18.08
C THR A 6 -11.60 9.39 16.56
N GLN A 7 -10.68 9.90 15.73
CA GLN A 7 -10.77 9.74 14.27
C GLN A 7 -9.48 9.26 13.58
N LEU A 8 -8.69 8.38 14.20
CA LEU A 8 -7.75 7.59 13.40
C LEU A 8 -8.57 6.58 12.58
N PRO A 9 -8.48 6.57 11.22
CA PRO A 9 -9.20 5.59 10.43
C PRO A 9 -8.83 4.18 10.92
N PRO A 10 -9.79 3.24 10.97
CA PRO A 10 -9.53 1.90 11.48
C PRO A 10 -8.36 1.30 10.70
N ARG A 11 -7.29 0.92 11.42
CA ARG A 11 -6.14 0.24 10.82
C ARG A 11 -6.59 -1.14 10.35
N GLN A 12 -6.92 -1.26 9.08
CA GLN A 12 -7.40 -2.50 8.50
C GLN A 12 -6.23 -3.27 7.86
N TYR A 13 -6.08 -4.53 8.27
CA TYR A 13 -5.15 -5.45 7.64
C TYR A 13 -5.88 -6.20 6.52
N ILE A 14 -5.42 -6.04 5.29
CA ILE A 14 -5.96 -6.72 4.11
C ILE A 14 -4.90 -7.70 3.61
N ARG A 15 -5.30 -8.97 3.43
CA ARG A 15 -4.46 -9.97 2.76
C ARG A 15 -4.80 -9.99 1.27
N ILE A 16 -3.83 -9.62 0.44
CA ILE A 16 -3.96 -9.68 -1.01
C ILE A 16 -3.37 -11.01 -1.50
N LEU A 17 -4.18 -11.79 -2.19
CA LEU A 17 -3.74 -12.97 -2.93
C LEU A 17 -3.69 -12.60 -4.41
N TYR A 18 -2.55 -12.84 -5.03
CA TYR A 18 -2.37 -12.57 -6.45
C TYR A 18 -1.51 -13.66 -7.10
N ALA A 19 -1.59 -13.74 -8.42
CA ALA A 19 -0.74 -14.61 -9.24
C ALA A 19 -0.14 -13.79 -10.38
N LYS A 20 1.10 -14.10 -10.74
CA LYS A 20 1.75 -13.54 -11.92
C LYS A 20 1.26 -14.28 -13.16
N GLY A 21 0.76 -13.53 -14.15
CA GLY A 21 0.50 -14.08 -15.48
C GLY A 21 1.81 -14.36 -16.24
N GLU A 22 1.75 -15.14 -17.31
CA GLU A 22 2.95 -15.49 -18.11
C GLU A 22 3.72 -14.26 -18.61
N ALA A 23 3.02 -13.18 -18.99
CA ALA A 23 3.62 -11.96 -19.51
C ALA A 23 4.51 -11.23 -18.49
N VAL A 24 4.30 -11.47 -17.19
CA VAL A 24 5.01 -10.80 -16.09
C VAL A 24 5.80 -11.79 -15.22
N LYS A 25 6.04 -13.02 -15.69
CA LYS A 25 6.70 -14.06 -14.90
C LYS A 25 8.15 -13.74 -14.50
N PHE A 26 8.82 -12.88 -15.26
CA PHE A 26 10.22 -12.50 -15.04
C PHE A 26 10.41 -11.16 -14.32
N ILE A 27 9.34 -10.52 -13.84
CA ILE A 27 9.50 -9.26 -13.09
C ILE A 27 10.12 -9.51 -11.72
N SER A 28 11.00 -8.60 -11.29
CA SER A 28 11.59 -8.66 -9.96
C SER A 28 10.51 -8.44 -8.89
N HIS A 29 10.76 -8.95 -7.68
CA HIS A 29 9.91 -8.70 -6.52
C HIS A 29 9.79 -7.19 -6.21
N HIS A 30 10.82 -6.41 -6.50
CA HIS A 30 10.76 -4.95 -6.34
C HIS A 30 9.82 -4.30 -7.37
N ASP A 31 9.84 -4.76 -8.63
CA ASP A 31 8.93 -4.23 -9.67
C ASP A 31 7.48 -4.56 -9.35
N GLU A 32 7.23 -5.74 -8.79
CA GLU A 32 5.94 -6.16 -8.27
C GLU A 32 5.47 -5.28 -7.11
N PHE A 33 6.33 -4.97 -6.15
CA PHE A 33 5.99 -4.04 -5.07
C PHE A 33 5.64 -2.65 -5.62
N ARG A 34 6.40 -2.16 -6.61
CA ARG A 34 6.13 -0.89 -7.29
C ARG A 34 4.86 -0.90 -8.13
N LEU A 35 4.47 -2.05 -8.67
CA LEU A 35 3.19 -2.25 -9.35
C LEU A 35 2.04 -2.13 -8.35
N TRP A 36 2.13 -2.84 -7.23
CA TRP A 36 1.14 -2.76 -6.15
C TRP A 36 1.02 -1.36 -5.58
N GLU A 37 2.14 -0.67 -5.34
CA GLU A 37 2.13 0.73 -4.90
C GLU A 37 1.36 1.63 -5.88
N ARG A 38 1.65 1.52 -7.18
CA ARG A 38 0.96 2.31 -8.22
C ARG A 38 -0.52 1.95 -8.34
N ALA A 39 -0.86 0.67 -8.26
CA ALA A 39 -2.24 0.21 -8.36
C ALA A 39 -3.08 0.71 -7.19
N LEU A 40 -2.58 0.59 -5.96
CA LEU A 40 -3.26 1.04 -4.75
C LEU A 40 -3.36 2.58 -4.71
N ARG A 41 -2.31 3.29 -5.13
CA ARG A 41 -2.33 4.76 -5.28
C ARG A 41 -3.36 5.21 -6.34
N ARG A 42 -3.48 4.48 -7.46
CA ARG A 42 -4.46 4.76 -8.51
C ARG A 42 -5.89 4.46 -8.07
N ALA A 43 -6.08 3.49 -7.18
CA ALA A 43 -7.37 3.17 -6.59
C ALA A 43 -7.81 4.16 -5.50
N ASP A 44 -7.02 5.22 -5.23
CA ASP A 44 -7.26 6.23 -4.21
C ASP A 44 -7.48 5.63 -2.79
N LEU A 45 -6.84 4.48 -2.53
CA LEU A 45 -6.95 3.80 -1.25
C LEU A 45 -6.14 4.56 -0.18
N PRO A 46 -6.71 4.77 1.02
CA PRO A 46 -6.02 5.43 2.13
C PRO A 46 -4.97 4.47 2.72
N LEU A 47 -3.84 4.33 2.03
CA LEU A 47 -2.70 3.57 2.51
C LEU A 47 -1.99 4.35 3.61
N LEU A 48 -1.63 3.65 4.70
CA LEU A 48 -0.75 4.20 5.72
C LEU A 48 0.66 4.26 5.13
N TYR A 49 1.19 5.46 4.88
CA TYR A 49 2.58 5.63 4.47
C TYR A 49 3.50 5.70 5.69
N LYS A 50 4.71 5.16 5.58
CA LYS A 50 5.76 5.36 6.58
C LYS A 50 6.07 6.86 6.66
N GLN A 51 6.04 7.43 7.87
CA GLN A 51 6.37 8.84 8.13
C GLN A 51 7.89 9.12 8.07
N GLY A 52 8.60 8.57 7.07
CA GLY A 52 10.02 8.80 6.84
C GLY A 52 10.28 9.71 5.64
N PHE A 53 11.54 10.11 5.43
CA PHE A 53 11.98 10.94 4.31
C PHE A 53 11.85 10.27 2.91
N ASN A 54 11.43 9.00 2.87
CA ASN A 54 11.05 8.28 1.66
C ASN A 54 9.67 7.63 1.90
N PRO A 55 8.56 8.20 1.39
CA PRO A 55 7.21 7.75 1.69
C PRO A 55 6.95 6.39 1.03
N GLN A 56 7.30 5.32 1.74
CA GLN A 56 6.98 3.95 1.35
C GLN A 56 5.66 3.55 2.03
N PRO A 57 4.71 2.93 1.31
CA PRO A 57 3.52 2.37 1.94
C PRO A 57 3.90 1.36 3.03
N HIS A 58 3.19 1.36 4.16
CA HIS A 58 3.12 0.19 5.03
C HIS A 58 2.30 -0.88 4.29
N MET A 59 2.98 -1.79 3.61
CA MET A 59 2.43 -3.07 3.18
C MET A 59 3.00 -4.18 4.06
#